data_AF-A0AAJ1U3K0-F1
#
_entry.id   AF-A0AAJ1U3K0-F1
#
_cell.length_a   1.000
_cell.length_b   1.000
_cell.length_c   1.000
_cell.angle_alpha   90.00
_cell.angle_beta   90.00
_cell.angle_gamma   90.00
#
_symmetry.space_group_name_H-M   'P 1'
#
loop_
_entity.id
_entity.type
_entity.pdbx_description
1 polymer ?
#
loop_
_entity_poly.entity_id
_entity_poly.type
_entity_poly.pdbx_seq_one_letter_code
_entity_poly.pdbx_strand_id
1 'polypeptide(L)' 'MSEQEPRPEPEWQRKRRLAAIFGDALPEQTGDDTDRGEPGDARGGDSASDAWLRAQVPPHHG' A
#
# COMPACT_ATOMS: atom_id res chain seq x y z
N MET A 1 7.42 24.13 14.78
CA MET A 1 6.22 23.54 15.41
C MET A 1 6.47 22.05 15.43
N SER A 2 6.83 21.46 16.57
CA SER A 2 7.09 20.02 16.65
C SER A 2 5.76 19.28 16.56
N GLU A 3 5.56 18.53 15.49
CA GLU A 3 4.43 17.63 15.33
C GLU A 3 4.60 16.49 16.34
N GLN A 4 3.78 16.51 17.40
CA GLN A 4 3.66 15.35 18.26
C GLN A 4 2.95 14.26 17.47
N GLU A 5 3.64 13.15 17.17
CA GLU A 5 2.99 11.98 16.61
C GLU A 5 1.87 11.54 17.56
N PRO A 6 0.61 11.48 17.10
CA PRO A 6 -0.49 11.03 17.93
C PRO A 6 -0.25 9.56 18.28
N ARG A 7 -0.26 9.26 19.58
CA ARG A 7 -0.23 7.86 20.04
C ARG A 7 -1.37 7.08 19.38
N PRO A 8 -1.12 5.84 18.94
CA PRO A 8 -2.13 5.04 18.26
C PRO A 8 -3.34 4.84 19.19
N GLU A 9 -4.52 5.16 18.69
CA GLU A 9 -5.77 4.98 19.42
C GLU A 9 -6.13 3.49 19.54
N PRO A 10 -6.89 3.09 20.58
CA PRO A 10 -7.43 1.73 20.66
C PRO A 10 -8.33 1.40 19.45
N GLU A 11 -8.25 0.16 18.95
CA GLU A 11 -8.99 -0.32 17.76
C GLU A 11 -10.49 -0.02 17.77
N TRP A 12 -11.13 -0.10 18.94
CA TRP A 12 -12.57 0.19 19.08
C TRP A 12 -12.90 1.66 18.83
N GLN A 13 -12.00 2.59 19.19
CA GLN A 13 -12.17 4.02 18.93
C GLN A 13 -12.02 4.31 17.45
N ARG A 14 -11.02 3.70 16.81
CA ARG A 14 -10.79 3.77 15.37
C ARG A 14 -12.00 3.31 14.58
N LYS A 15 -12.55 2.13 14.92
CA LYS A 15 -13.75 1.59 14.27
C LYS A 15 -14.96 2.53 14.43
N ARG A 16 -15.20 3.05 15.65
CA ARG A 16 -16.32 3.98 15.90
C ARG A 16 -16.18 5.28 15.09
N ARG A 17 -14.96 5.82 14.98
CA ARG A 17 -14.67 7.03 14.20
C ARG A 17 -14.89 6.81 12.71
N LEU A 18 -14.44 5.68 12.17
CA LEU A 18 -14.69 5.31 10.77
C LEU A 18 -16.18 5.11 10.51
N ALA A 19 -16.90 4.42 11.40
CA ALA A 19 -18.34 4.21 11.25
C ALA A 19 -19.16 5.51 11.26
N ALA A 20 -18.71 6.53 12.00
CA ALA A 20 -19.36 7.85 11.98
C ALA A 20 -19.24 8.57 10.63
N ILE A 21 -18.24 8.23 9.80
CA ILE A 21 -18.01 8.84 8.48
C ILE A 21 -18.57 7.96 7.37
N PHE A 22 -18.33 6.64 7.45
CA PHE A 22 -18.56 5.68 6.38
C PHE A 22 -19.76 4.75 6.66
N GLY A 23 -20.33 4.76 7.86
CA GLY A 23 -21.33 3.79 8.31
C GLY A 23 -20.72 2.49 8.85
N ASP A 24 -21.57 1.59 9.35
CA ASP A 24 -21.13 0.32 9.95
C ASP A 24 -20.60 -0.70 8.93
N ALA A 25 -20.96 -0.53 7.65
CA ALA A 25 -20.44 -1.32 6.54
C ALA A 25 -19.23 -0.60 5.94
N LEU A 26 -18.03 -1.06 6.26
CA LEU A 26 -16.84 -0.72 5.47
C LEU A 26 -16.90 -1.53 4.17
N PRO A 27 -16.59 -0.93 3.01
CA PRO A 27 -16.39 -1.70 1.79
C PRO A 27 -15.38 -2.81 2.05
N GLU A 28 -15.65 -4.02 1.59
CA GLU A 28 -14.65 -5.07 1.58
C GLU A 28 -13.47 -4.60 0.75
N GLN A 29 -12.30 -4.51 1.39
CA GLN A 29 -11.06 -4.25 0.69
C GLN A 29 -10.77 -5.45 -0.21
N THR A 30 -10.66 -5.21 -1.51
CA THR A 30 -10.39 -6.28 -2.48
C THR A 30 -8.88 -6.58 -2.48
N GLY A 31 -8.47 -7.77 -2.92
CA GLY A 31 -7.06 -8.18 -2.83
C GLY A 31 -6.10 -7.30 -3.65
N ASP A 32 -6.61 -6.58 -4.64
CA ASP A 32 -5.93 -5.57 -5.46
C ASP A 32 -5.72 -4.21 -4.76
N ASP A 33 -6.50 -3.89 -3.71
CA ASP A 33 -6.30 -2.68 -2.89
C ASP A 33 -5.09 -2.79 -1.94
N THR A 34 -4.54 -4.00 -1.79
CA THR A 34 -3.31 -4.20 -1.02
C THR A 34 -2.10 -3.97 -1.90
N ASP A 35 -1.24 -3.03 -1.49
CA ASP A 35 0.14 -2.91 -1.92
C ASP A 35 1.02 -4.09 -1.42
N ARG A 36 0.55 -5.33 -1.60
CA ARG A 36 1.42 -6.51 -1.68
C ARG A 36 2.34 -6.44 -2.93
N GLY A 37 2.44 -5.26 -3.56
CA GLY A 37 3.43 -4.83 -4.54
C GLY A 37 4.38 -3.72 -4.06
N GLU A 38 4.20 -3.10 -2.88
CA GLU A 38 5.23 -2.22 -2.28
C GLU A 38 5.95 -2.93 -1.12
N PRO A 39 7.01 -3.70 -1.40
CA PRO A 39 8.03 -3.96 -0.41
C PRO A 39 8.87 -2.68 -0.26
N GLY A 40 8.41 -1.76 0.58
CA GLY A 40 9.28 -0.74 1.18
C GLY A 40 10.43 -1.33 2.02
N ASP A 41 10.46 -2.66 2.21
CA ASP A 41 11.38 -3.37 3.10
C ASP A 41 12.17 -4.52 2.42
N ALA A 42 12.44 -4.44 1.11
CA ALA A 42 13.47 -5.28 0.49
C ALA A 42 14.61 -4.41 -0.05
N ARG A 43 15.51 -4.09 0.88
CA ARG A 43 16.83 -3.52 0.61
C ARG A 43 17.50 -4.21 -0.61
N GLY A 44 17.84 -3.42 -1.63
CA GLY A 44 18.96 -3.66 -2.54
C GLY A 44 18.90 -4.95 -3.38
N GLY A 45 18.23 -4.90 -4.52
CA GLY A 45 18.36 -5.89 -5.58
C GLY A 45 17.27 -5.69 -6.63
N ASP A 46 17.61 -5.82 -7.91
CA ASP A 46 16.62 -5.79 -9.01
C ASP A 46 15.47 -6.76 -8.68
N SER A 47 14.28 -6.21 -8.42
CA SER A 47 13.10 -7.02 -8.14
C SER A 47 12.73 -7.84 -9.39
N ALA A 48 12.10 -9.00 -9.20
CA ALA A 48 11.67 -9.85 -10.32
C ALA A 48 10.75 -9.09 -11.31
N SER A 49 10.00 -8.11 -10.80
CA SER A 49 9.17 -7.21 -11.59
C SER A 49 10.01 -6.29 -12.49
N ASP A 50 11.09 -5.73 -11.96
CA ASP A 50 12.03 -4.87 -12.70
C ASP A 50 12.76 -5.63 -13.81
N ALA A 51 13.17 -6.88 -13.54
CA ALA A 51 13.78 -7.75 -14.53
C ALA A 51 12.82 -8.10 -15.68
N TRP A 52 11.55 -8.37 -15.37
CA TRP A 52 10.53 -8.66 -16.38
C TRP A 52 10.26 -7.44 -17.28
N LEU A 53 10.15 -6.24 -16.70
CA LEU A 53 9.94 -5.00 -17.44
C LEU A 53 11.08 -4.72 -18.44
N ARG A 54 12.33 -4.89 -18.04
CA ARG A 54 13.49 -4.68 -18.94
C ARG A 54 13.56 -5.70 -20.08
N ALA A 55 13.02 -6.90 -19.89
CA ALA A 55 12.95 -7.93 -20.92
C ALA A 55 11.86 -7.65 -21.99
N GLN A 56 10.92 -6.73 -21.72
CA GLN A 56 9.87 -6.35 -22.67
C GLN A 56 10.31 -5.29 -23.68
N VAL A 57 11.57 -4.83 -23.65
CA VAL A 57 12.06 -3.87 -24.65
C VAL A 57 12.11 -4.56 -26.01
N PRO A 58 11.28 -4.14 -26.99
CA PRO A 58 11.32 -4.70 -28.33
C PRO A 58 12.72 -4.49 -28.92
N PRO A 59 13.27 -5.45 -29.70
CA PRO A 59 14.56 -5.27 -30.33
C PRO A 59 14.49 -3.97 -31.15
N HIS A 60 15.36 -3.02 -30.81
CA HIS A 60 15.43 -1.70 -31.43
C HIS A 60 15.24 -1.87 -32.94
N HIS A 61 14.26 -1.16 -33.51
CA HIS A 61 14.12 -1.07 -34.95
C HIS A 61 15.39 -0.42 -35.52
N GLY A 62 16.34 -1.25 -35.95
CA GLY A 62 17.53 -0.85 -36.72
C GLY A 62 18.64 -0.24 -35.89
#